data_AF-A0AAN6EQP6-F1
#
_entry.id   AF-A0AAN6EQP6-F1
#
_cell.length_a   1.000
_cell.length_b   1.000
_cell.length_c   1.000
_cell.angle_alpha   90.00
_cell.angle_beta   90.00
_cell.angle_gamma   90.00
#
_symmetry.space_group_name_H-M   'P 1'
#
loop_
_entity.id
_entity.type
_entity.pdbx_description
1 polymer ?
#
loop_
_entity_poly.entity_id
_entity_poly.type
_entity_poly.pdbx_seq_one_letter_code
_entity_poly.pdbx_strand_id
1 'polypeptide(L)'
;MELAVAPPSKIAAGRSLQVPVVVTFTTESPFGNRQTKQEKAELPDLNGLWAFVSLTTPDMQQSLAPPRRDLLRGRTADSIHPLQQSQEGEQPTLGYATFRELVITQPGQYRMRVNIVDMNTLFAGNFAEGAATVLPPIHSQVFDVVEAEDHAFCETEVAETLGRLRSIGVDC
;
A
#
# COMPACT_ATOMS: atom_id res chain seq x y z
N MET A 1 -8.31 -1.62 -4.88
CA MET A 1 -7.12 -1.47 -4.02
C MET A 1 -6.89 0.01 -3.80
N GLU A 2 -6.56 0.43 -2.59
CA GLU A 2 -6.39 1.85 -2.27
C GLU A 2 -5.36 2.09 -1.18
N LEU A 3 -4.94 3.36 -1.05
CA LEU A 3 -4.06 3.82 0.01
C LEU A 3 -4.91 4.30 1.19
N ALA A 4 -5.27 3.38 2.09
CA ALA A 4 -6.12 3.67 3.25
C ALA A 4 -5.46 4.66 4.23
N VAL A 5 -4.13 4.61 4.37
CA VAL A 5 -3.35 5.63 5.07
C VAL A 5 -2.21 6.07 4.17
N ALA A 6 -2.33 7.29 3.66
CA ALA A 6 -1.34 7.91 2.80
C ALA A 6 -0.16 8.50 3.61
N PRO A 7 1.02 8.70 2.99
CA PRO A 7 2.04 9.53 3.62
C PRO A 7 1.45 10.93 3.89
N PRO A 8 1.78 11.53 5.04
CA PRO A 8 1.39 12.90 5.36
C PRO A 8 1.90 13.90 4.31
N SER A 9 1.21 15.03 4.16
CA SER A 9 1.59 16.08 3.20
C SER A 9 2.97 16.69 3.47
N LYS A 10 3.45 16.59 4.71
CA LYS A 10 4.78 17.03 5.12
C LYS A 10 5.39 16.00 6.06
N ILE A 11 6.67 15.65 5.88
CA ILE A 11 7.41 14.72 6.73
C ILE A 11 8.82 15.24 7.03
N ALA A 12 9.42 14.81 8.14
CA ALA A 12 10.79 15.16 8.49
C ALA A 12 11.82 14.25 7.80
N ALA A 13 12.84 14.85 7.18
CA ALA A 13 13.97 14.14 6.62
C ALA A 13 14.73 13.36 7.70
N GLY A 14 15.16 12.14 7.35
CA GLY A 14 15.99 11.27 8.20
C GLY A 14 15.26 10.68 9.41
N ARG A 15 13.96 10.96 9.60
CA ARG A 15 13.13 10.38 10.67
C ARG A 15 12.18 9.33 10.10
N SER A 16 11.86 8.34 10.92
CA SER A 16 10.82 7.38 10.59
C SER A 16 9.47 8.09 10.51
N LEU A 17 8.65 7.69 9.56
CA LEU A 17 7.26 8.11 9.51
C LEU A 17 6.58 7.74 10.83
N GLN A 18 5.96 8.74 11.48
CA GLN A 18 5.21 8.53 12.71
C GLN A 18 3.91 7.77 12.46
N VAL A 19 3.37 7.93 11.25
CA VAL A 19 2.15 7.29 10.78
C VAL A 19 2.53 6.23 9.75
N PRO A 20 2.02 4.99 9.87
CA PRO A 20 2.31 3.95 8.91
C PRO A 20 1.57 4.20 7.60
N VAL A 21 2.19 3.83 6.48
CA VAL A 21 1.49 3.79 5.19
C VAL A 21 0.74 2.46 5.12
N VAL A 22 -0.57 2.51 4.86
CA VAL A 22 -1.43 1.32 4.82
C VAL A 22 -2.11 1.23 3.47
N VAL A 23 -2.04 0.04 2.88
CA VAL A 23 -2.68 -0.30 1.61
C VAL A 23 -3.74 -1.35 1.87
N THR A 24 -4.94 -1.15 1.35
CA THR A 24 -6.07 -2.09 1.50
C THR A 24 -6.51 -2.64 0.15
N PHE A 25 -6.92 -3.90 0.17
CA PHE A 25 -7.45 -4.63 -0.97
C PHE A 25 -8.93 -4.84 -0.74
N THR A 26 -9.78 -4.29 -1.61
CA THR A 26 -11.24 -4.40 -1.54
C THR A 26 -11.75 -5.17 -2.75
N THR A 27 -12.86 -5.89 -2.61
CA THR A 27 -13.61 -6.38 -3.77
C THR A 27 -14.28 -5.21 -4.46
N GLU A 28 -14.02 -5.02 -5.75
CA GLU A 28 -14.94 -4.24 -6.57
C GLU A 28 -16.27 -4.98 -6.60
N SER A 29 -17.35 -4.37 -6.11
CA SER A 29 -18.70 -4.84 -6.41
C SER A 29 -18.99 -4.50 -7.88
N PRO A 30 -19.09 -5.48 -8.80
CA PRO A 30 -19.40 -5.21 -10.18
C PRO A 30 -20.92 -5.15 -10.28
N PHE A 31 -21.55 -4.04 -9.91
CA PHE A 31 -22.88 -3.78 -10.47
C PHE A 31 -22.71 -3.37 -11.93
N GLY A 32 -22.51 -4.41 -12.74
CA GLY A 32 -22.37 -4.44 -14.18
C GLY A 32 -22.77 -5.82 -14.71
N ASN A 33 -23.99 -6.26 -14.38
CA ASN A 33 -24.79 -7.26 -15.10
C ASN A 33 -24.08 -8.55 -15.60
N ARG A 34 -24.26 -9.66 -14.88
CA ARG A 34 -25.22 -10.74 -15.24
C ARG A 34 -25.13 -11.90 -14.25
N GLN A 35 -26.32 -12.34 -13.84
CA GLN A 35 -26.61 -13.55 -13.08
C GLN A 35 -25.77 -14.74 -13.54
N THR A 36 -25.19 -15.51 -12.61
CA THR A 36 -25.69 -16.85 -12.22
C THR A 36 -24.71 -17.55 -11.25
N LYS A 37 -25.32 -18.28 -10.31
CA LYS A 37 -24.75 -19.22 -9.34
C LYS A 37 -23.92 -18.64 -8.18
N GLN A 38 -24.47 -18.89 -7.00
CA GLN A 38 -23.75 -19.11 -5.76
C GLN A 38 -22.68 -20.21 -5.97
N GLU A 39 -21.56 -19.87 -6.58
CA GLU A 39 -20.29 -20.44 -6.16
C GLU A 39 -19.80 -19.52 -5.06
N LYS A 40 -19.53 -20.13 -3.91
CA LYS A 40 -18.87 -19.50 -2.77
C LYS A 40 -17.60 -18.88 -3.32
N ALA A 41 -17.62 -17.59 -3.66
CA ALA A 41 -16.51 -16.93 -4.33
C ALA A 41 -15.28 -17.16 -3.45
N GLU A 42 -14.40 -18.05 -3.90
CA GLU A 42 -13.16 -18.33 -3.19
C GLU A 42 -12.43 -17.00 -3.12
N LEU A 43 -12.12 -16.56 -1.90
CA LEU A 43 -11.35 -15.33 -1.70
C LEU A 43 -10.08 -15.47 -2.55
N PRO A 44 -9.71 -14.44 -3.33
CA PRO A 44 -8.50 -14.51 -4.15
C PRO A 44 -7.32 -14.89 -3.25
N ASP A 45 -6.47 -15.81 -3.71
CA ASP A 45 -5.32 -16.27 -2.93
C ASP A 45 -4.33 -15.12 -2.74
N LEU A 46 -4.34 -14.51 -1.56
CA LEU A 46 -3.48 -13.37 -1.23
C LEU A 46 -2.06 -13.78 -0.85
N ASN A 47 -1.78 -15.07 -0.66
CA ASN A 47 -0.52 -15.56 -0.11
C ASN A 47 0.70 -15.30 -1.01
N GLY A 48 0.49 -15.18 -2.33
CA GLY A 48 1.53 -14.82 -3.30
C GLY A 48 1.59 -13.34 -3.68
N LEU A 49 0.77 -12.48 -3.08
CA LEU A 49 0.80 -11.04 -3.37
C LEU A 49 1.77 -10.30 -2.46
N TRP A 50 2.59 -9.45 -3.07
CA TRP A 50 3.57 -8.61 -2.38
C TRP A 50 3.41 -7.15 -2.78
N ALA A 51 3.57 -6.25 -1.81
CA ALA A 51 3.56 -4.81 -2.02
C ALA A 51 4.95 -4.21 -1.76
N PHE A 52 5.39 -3.34 -2.66
CA PHE A 52 6.70 -2.68 -2.62
C PHE A 52 6.53 -1.16 -2.73
N VAL A 53 7.11 -0.44 -1.79
CA VAL A 53 7.13 1.02 -1.78
C VAL A 53 8.34 1.53 -2.55
N SER A 54 8.10 2.55 -3.37
CA SER A 54 9.10 3.31 -4.10
C SER A 54 8.81 4.80 -4.03
N LEU A 55 9.84 5.61 -4.26
CA LEU A 55 9.74 7.06 -4.40
C LEU A 55 9.96 7.47 -5.85
N THR A 56 9.16 8.42 -6.30
CA THR A 56 9.28 9.03 -7.63
C THR A 56 9.38 10.54 -7.51
N THR A 57 9.78 11.19 -8.60
CA THR A 57 9.58 12.63 -8.77
C THR A 57 8.09 13.00 -8.69
N PRO A 58 7.72 14.25 -8.37
CA PRO A 58 6.32 14.68 -8.25
C PRO A 58 5.48 14.42 -9.52
N ASP A 59 6.12 14.54 -10.68
CA ASP A 59 5.56 14.32 -12.03
C ASP A 59 5.57 12.85 -12.48
N MET A 60 6.07 11.94 -11.65
CA MET A 60 6.19 10.50 -11.90
C MET A 60 7.07 10.10 -13.09
N GLN A 61 7.84 11.03 -13.66
CA GLN A 61 8.72 10.74 -14.81
C GLN A 61 9.93 9.89 -14.42
N GLN A 62 10.39 9.99 -13.16
CA GLN A 62 11.58 9.28 -12.70
C GLN A 62 11.33 8.52 -11.39
N SER A 63 11.76 7.25 -11.35
CA SER A 63 11.88 6.47 -10.12
C SER A 63 13.17 6.84 -9.41
N LEU A 64 13.07 7.31 -8.17
CA LEU A 64 14.20 7.76 -7.36
C LEU A 64 14.72 6.64 -6.44
N ALA A 65 13.82 5.89 -5.81
CA ALA A 65 14.20 4.80 -4.91
C ALA A 65 13.19 3.65 -4.93
N PRO A 66 13.63 2.38 -5.03
CA PRO A 66 14.96 1.93 -5.48
C PRO A 66 15.14 2.34 -6.97
N PRO A 67 16.26 3.00 -7.36
CA PRO A 67 17.67 2.58 -7.16
C PRO A 67 18.45 3.21 -6.01
N ARG A 68 18.05 4.39 -5.49
CA ARG A 68 18.76 5.06 -4.40
C ARG A 68 18.39 4.48 -3.03
N ARG A 69 19.13 3.45 -2.59
CA ARG A 69 18.93 2.78 -1.30
C ARG A 69 19.24 3.65 -0.09
N ASP A 70 19.97 4.75 -0.30
CA ASP A 70 20.27 5.76 0.72
C ASP A 70 19.05 6.66 0.99
N LEU A 71 18.21 6.91 -0.03
CA LEU A 71 17.11 7.87 0.00
C LEU A 71 15.88 7.33 0.74
N LEU A 72 15.41 6.13 0.40
CA LEU A 72 14.30 5.45 1.05
C LEU A 72 14.83 4.25 1.84
N ARG A 73 14.69 4.29 3.16
CA ARG A 73 15.14 3.24 4.09
C ARG A 73 13.97 2.66 4.89
N GLY A 74 14.27 1.58 5.61
CA GLY A 74 13.30 0.83 6.41
C GLY A 74 12.71 -0.34 5.64
N ARG A 75 11.56 -0.84 6.12
CA ARG A 75 10.86 -1.95 5.49
C ARG A 75 10.01 -1.45 4.31
N THR A 76 10.55 -1.55 3.10
CA THR A 76 9.90 -1.10 1.86
C THR A 76 9.09 -2.19 1.15
N ALA A 77 9.06 -3.41 1.70
CA ALA A 77 8.31 -4.53 1.15
C ALA A 77 7.51 -5.24 2.24
N ASP A 78 6.28 -5.61 1.92
CA ASP A 78 5.40 -6.38 2.80
C ASP A 78 4.54 -7.36 1.97
N SER A 79 4.21 -8.50 2.56
CA SER A 79 3.24 -9.43 1.99
C SER A 79 1.82 -8.91 2.21
N ILE A 80 0.87 -9.32 1.38
CA ILE A 80 -0.54 -8.99 1.63
C ILE A 80 -1.10 -9.93 2.70
N HIS A 81 -1.54 -9.35 3.80
CA HIS A 81 -2.13 -10.07 4.93
C HIS A 81 -3.64 -10.15 4.76
N PRO A 82 -4.25 -11.35 4.77
CA PRO A 82 -5.70 -11.49 4.69
C PRO A 82 -6.39 -10.99 5.97
N LEU A 83 -7.55 -10.38 5.83
CA LEU A 83 -8.40 -10.06 6.99
C LEU A 83 -9.33 -11.24 7.28
N GLN A 84 -9.23 -11.78 8.50
CA GLN A 84 -10.02 -12.93 8.94
C GLN A 84 -11.43 -12.55 9.42
N GLN A 85 -11.70 -11.25 9.62
CA GLN A 85 -12.97 -10.78 10.17
C GLN A 85 -14.01 -10.54 9.07
N SER A 86 -15.22 -11.09 9.28
CA SER A 86 -16.39 -10.77 8.47
C SER A 86 -16.77 -9.30 8.68
N GLN A 87 -16.53 -8.47 7.68
CA GLN A 87 -16.94 -7.06 7.70
C GLN A 87 -18.41 -6.97 7.23
N GLU A 88 -19.26 -6.33 8.04
CA GLU A 88 -20.59 -5.92 7.59
C GLU A 88 -20.46 -4.62 6.77
N GLY A 89 -20.71 -4.68 5.46
CA GLY A 89 -20.63 -3.53 4.57
C GLY A 89 -20.67 -3.89 3.08
N GLU A 90 -20.91 -2.90 2.22
CA GLU A 90 -21.05 -3.10 0.76
C GLU A 90 -19.72 -3.47 0.06
N GLN A 91 -18.57 -3.21 0.69
CA GLN A 91 -17.24 -3.51 0.14
C GLN A 91 -16.29 -4.03 1.23
N PRO A 92 -16.23 -5.35 1.46
CA PRO A 92 -15.31 -5.91 2.45
C PRO A 92 -13.85 -5.69 2.02
N THR A 93 -13.02 -5.26 2.98
CA THR A 93 -11.57 -5.30 2.81
C THR A 93 -11.11 -6.75 2.94
N LEU A 94 -10.47 -7.27 1.89
CA LEU A 94 -9.97 -8.63 1.78
C LEU A 94 -8.61 -8.82 2.44
N GLY A 95 -7.76 -7.78 2.39
CA GLY A 95 -6.42 -7.85 2.93
C GLY A 95 -5.73 -6.49 2.94
N TYR A 96 -4.54 -6.47 3.53
CA TYR A 96 -3.78 -5.24 3.72
C TYR A 96 -2.27 -5.47 3.65
N ALA A 97 -1.52 -4.39 3.41
CA ALA A 97 -0.08 -4.31 3.66
C ALA A 97 0.23 -3.05 4.46
N THR A 98 1.27 -3.08 5.30
CA THR A 98 1.59 -1.95 6.18
C THR A 98 3.08 -1.66 6.24
N PHE A 99 3.43 -0.37 6.12
CA PHE A 99 4.80 0.12 6.11
C PHE A 99 5.01 1.12 7.27
N ARG A 100 5.47 0.62 8.43
CA ARG A 100 5.57 1.39 9.70
C ARG A 100 6.89 2.11 9.94
N GLU A 101 7.93 1.77 9.19
CA GLU A 101 9.31 2.18 9.50
C GLU A 101 10.01 2.85 8.31
N LEU A 102 9.23 3.46 7.42
CA LEU A 102 9.80 4.15 6.26
C LEU A 102 10.53 5.40 6.73
N VAL A 103 11.73 5.60 6.20
CA VAL A 103 12.56 6.80 6.43
C VAL A 103 12.94 7.38 5.08
N ILE A 104 12.71 8.67 4.89
CA ILE A 104 13.15 9.41 3.69
C ILE A 104 14.25 10.36 4.13
N THR A 105 15.47 10.16 3.62
CA THR A 105 16.68 10.76 4.24
C THR A 105 17.04 12.13 3.71
N GLN A 106 16.45 12.58 2.60
CA GLN A 106 16.76 13.86 1.98
C GLN A 106 15.51 14.72 1.84
N PRO A 107 15.59 16.03 2.13
CA PRO A 107 14.53 16.97 1.83
C PRO A 107 14.24 17.06 0.34
N GLY A 108 12.98 17.36 0.01
CA GLY A 108 12.51 17.50 -1.35
C GLY A 108 11.02 17.18 -1.49
N GLN A 109 10.50 17.33 -2.72
CA GLN A 109 9.14 16.93 -3.04
C GLN A 109 9.13 15.57 -3.70
N TYR A 110 8.29 14.68 -3.19
CA TYR A 110 8.23 13.31 -3.68
C TYR A 110 6.78 12.84 -3.84
N ARG A 111 6.64 11.76 -4.60
CA ARG A 111 5.43 10.95 -4.61
C ARG A 111 5.81 9.52 -4.24
N MET A 112 4.97 8.89 -3.43
CA MET A 112 5.13 7.49 -3.08
C MET A 112 4.34 6.63 -4.06
N ARG A 113 4.97 5.57 -4.56
CA ARG A 113 4.37 4.58 -5.45
C ARG A 113 4.46 3.21 -4.80
N VAL A 114 3.30 2.59 -4.60
CA VAL A 114 3.17 1.20 -4.14
C VAL A 114 2.99 0.32 -5.37
N ASN A 115 3.97 -0.55 -5.63
CA ASN A 115 3.90 -1.56 -6.67
C ASN A 115 3.41 -2.87 -6.06
N ILE A 116 2.51 -3.56 -6.74
CA ILE A 116 1.95 -4.82 -6.27
C ILE A 116 2.34 -5.90 -7.28
N VAL A 117 2.88 -7.00 -6.78
CA VAL A 117 3.32 -8.13 -7.59
C VAL A 117 2.58 -9.38 -7.13
N ASP A 118 1.90 -10.02 -8.06
CA ASP A 118 1.27 -11.32 -7.89
C ASP A 118 2.22 -12.42 -8.36
N MET A 119 2.67 -13.24 -7.40
CA MET A 119 3.56 -14.38 -7.61
C MET A 119 2.79 -15.69 -7.77
N ASN A 120 1.47 -15.73 -7.56
CA ASN A 120 0.70 -16.97 -7.65
C ASN A 120 0.65 -17.51 -9.09
N THR A 121 0.70 -16.61 -10.08
CA THR A 121 0.72 -16.96 -11.51
C THR A 121 1.98 -17.73 -11.94
N LEU A 122 3.02 -17.79 -11.09
CA LEU A 122 4.23 -18.57 -11.32
C LEU A 122 4.04 -20.08 -11.12
N PHE A 123 3.10 -20.48 -10.25
CA PHE A 123 2.95 -21.88 -9.82
C PHE A 123 1.71 -22.57 -10.41
N ALA A 124 0.83 -21.81 -11.09
CA ALA A 124 -0.31 -22.33 -11.83
C ALA A 124 0.14 -22.90 -13.18
N GLY A 125 0.71 -24.11 -13.15
CA GLY A 125 1.34 -24.79 -14.28
C GLY A 125 0.52 -24.74 -15.58
N ASN A 126 1.07 -24.05 -16.59
CA ASN A 126 0.92 -24.35 -18.04
C ASN A 126 1.62 -23.34 -18.97
N PHE A 127 2.33 -22.33 -18.45
CA PHE A 127 3.14 -21.43 -19.29
C PHE A 127 4.63 -21.62 -19.01
N ALA A 128 5.38 -21.95 -20.06
CA ALA A 128 6.82 -22.21 -20.03
C ALA A 128 7.69 -20.95 -19.81
N GLU A 129 7.11 -19.84 -19.36
CA GLU A 129 7.79 -18.60 -18.97
C GLU A 129 7.05 -18.00 -17.78
N GLY A 130 7.23 -18.58 -16.59
CA GLY A 130 6.66 -18.08 -15.34
C GLY A 130 7.28 -16.74 -14.96
N ALA A 131 6.63 -15.64 -15.36
CA ALA A 131 6.95 -14.29 -14.90
C ALA A 131 5.86 -13.81 -13.91
N ALA A 132 6.29 -13.21 -12.81
CA ALA A 132 5.39 -12.60 -11.84
C ALA A 132 4.56 -11.51 -12.51
N THR A 133 3.29 -11.39 -12.14
CA THR A 133 2.40 -10.37 -12.72
C THR A 133 2.46 -9.10 -11.89
N VAL A 134 2.77 -7.96 -12.52
CA VAL A 134 2.74 -6.65 -11.86
C VAL A 134 1.34 -6.05 -12.03
N LEU A 135 0.65 -5.83 -10.92
CA LEU A 135 -0.67 -5.20 -10.91
C LEU A 135 -0.54 -3.67 -11.01
N PRO A 136 -1.62 -2.94 -11.40
CA PRO A 136 -1.60 -1.49 -11.44
C PRO A 136 -1.13 -0.88 -10.10
N PRO A 137 -0.10 -0.01 -10.12
CA PRO A 137 0.44 0.57 -8.89
C PRO A 137 -0.48 1.66 -8.32
N ILE A 138 -0.40 1.83 -7.01
CA ILE A 138 -1.11 2.91 -6.28
C ILE A 138 -0.13 4.05 -6.05
N HIS A 139 -0.61 5.28 -6.21
CA HIS A 139 0.20 6.48 -6.03
C HIS A 139 -0.38 7.36 -4.94
N SER A 140 0.48 7.91 -4.08
CA SER A 140 0.10 8.96 -3.15
C SER A 140 -0.10 10.30 -3.87
N GLN A 141 -0.62 11.29 -3.15
CA GLN A 141 -0.41 12.69 -3.51
C GLN A 141 1.07 13.07 -3.37
N VAL A 142 1.44 14.23 -3.92
CA VAL A 142 2.78 14.81 -3.69
C VAL A 142 2.87 15.27 -2.24
N PHE A 143 3.99 14.99 -1.59
CA PHE A 143 4.28 15.43 -0.23
C PHE A 143 5.69 16.02 -0.12
N ASP A 144 5.85 16.90 0.88
CA ASP A 144 7.10 17.59 1.17
C ASP A 144 7.90 16.84 2.23
N VAL A 145 9.18 16.63 1.97
CA VAL A 145 10.16 16.22 2.97
C VAL A 145 10.94 17.46 3.34
N VAL A 146 10.80 17.90 4.59
CA VAL A 146 11.45 19.09 5.12
C VAL A 146 12.55 18.69 6.10
N GLU A 147 13.44 19.62 6.41
CA GLU A 147 14.40 19.42 7.49
C GLU A 147 13.66 19.13 8.80
N ALA A 148 14.26 18.30 9.67
CA ALA A 148 13.60 17.79 10.86
C ALA A 148 13.16 18.89 11.86
N GLU A 149 13.73 20.08 11.73
CA GLU A 149 13.48 21.25 12.57
C GLU A 149 12.20 22.01 12.17
N ASP A 150 11.74 21.87 10.93
CA ASP A 150 10.61 22.63 10.35
C ASP A 150 9.27 21.84 10.35
N HIS A 151 9.22 20.73 11.07
CA HIS A 151 8.13 19.79 11.00
C HIS A 151 7.03 20.07 12.04
N ALA A 152 5.82 20.40 11.58
CA ALA A 152 4.61 20.52 12.40
C ALA A 152 3.53 19.56 11.87
N PHE A 153 3.00 18.69 12.73
CA PHE A 153 1.99 17.68 12.37
C PHE A 153 0.60 18.06 12.88
N CYS A 154 -0.42 17.69 12.11
CA CYS A 154 -1.82 17.70 12.53
C CYS A 154 -2.34 16.25 12.45
N GLU A 155 -2.64 15.62 13.60
CA GLU A 155 -2.77 14.17 13.77
C GLU A 155 -4.21 13.62 13.77
N THR A 156 -5.23 14.48 13.87
CA THR A 156 -6.55 14.04 14.37
C THR A 156 -7.29 13.09 13.42
N GLU A 157 -7.32 13.37 12.11
CA GLU A 157 -8.06 12.57 11.12
C GLU A 157 -7.40 11.20 10.85
N VAL A 158 -6.07 11.15 10.95
CA VAL A 158 -5.29 9.92 10.75
C VAL A 158 -5.53 8.95 11.91
N ALA A 159 -5.62 9.45 13.14
CA ALA A 159 -5.85 8.62 14.32
C ALA A 159 -7.20 7.90 14.28
N GLU A 160 -8.26 8.57 13.80
CA GLU A 160 -9.58 7.95 13.61
C GLU A 160 -9.54 6.84 12.55
N THR A 161 -8.86 7.09 11.44
CA THR A 161 -8.69 6.11 10.36
C THR A 161 -7.92 4.89 10.84
N LEU A 162 -6.82 5.07 11.58
CA LEU A 162 -6.06 3.98 12.19
C LEU A 162 -6.92 3.19 13.19
N GLY A 163 -7.74 3.87 14.00
CA GLY A 163 -8.69 3.22 14.90
C GLY A 163 -9.68 2.31 14.17
N ARG A 164 -10.24 2.80 13.06
CA ARG A 164 -11.14 2.00 12.19
C ARG A 164 -10.41 0.80 11.58
N LEU A 165 -9.20 0.98 11.06
CA LEU A 165 -8.41 -0.12 10.48
C LEU A 165 -8.06 -1.19 11.53
N ARG A 166 -7.66 -0.78 12.73
CA ARG A 166 -7.44 -1.72 13.85
C ARG A 166 -8.69 -2.50 14.22
N SER A 167 -9.86 -1.86 14.19
CA SER A 167 -11.13 -2.51 14.52
C SER A 167 -11.50 -3.66 13.58
N ILE A 168 -10.98 -3.65 12.34
CA ILE A 168 -11.16 -4.72 11.35
C ILE A 168 -9.98 -5.70 11.26
N GLY A 169 -9.02 -5.60 12.19
CA GLY A 169 -7.88 -6.52 12.30
C GLY A 169 -6.64 -6.13 11.50
N VAL A 170 -6.55 -4.89 10.99
CA VAL A 170 -5.32 -4.38 10.37
C VAL A 170 -4.29 -4.07 11.46
N ASP A 171 -3.09 -4.64 11.31
CA ASP A 171 -1.95 -4.33 12.17
C ASP A 171 -1.26 -3.04 11.69
N CYS A 172 -1.83 -1.87 12.07
CA CYS A 172 -1.28 -0.54 11.79
C CYS A 172 -1.06 0.33 13.04
#